data_AF-A0A2N2HF98-F1
#
_entry.id   AF-A0A2N2HF98-F1
#
_cell.length_a   1.000
_cell.length_b   1.000
_cell.length_c   1.000
_cell.angle_alpha   90.00
_cell.angle_beta   90.00
_cell.angle_gamma   90.00
#
_symmetry.space_group_name_H-M   'P 1'
#
loop_
_entity.id
_entity.type
_entity.pdbx_description
1 polymer ?
#
loop_
_entity_poly.entity_id
_entity_poly.type
_entity_poly.pdbx_seq_one_letter_code
_entity_poly.pdbx_strand_id
1 'polypeptide(L)'
;MTRFLAPAAILLTTACGDQLFPASIDNVEEEVILGSLTSTPLSIPSGYSIPDARAVRTEISSAFDFAYVVNSEGQHFLVPLDALGLGSSGFNPGLIRSEVTFEAIEEAPVNGYTTSDSVAVAVGDVLVARSRIVCSLGVPQYVKLEVLEINVDLNTIRLRTMPNVNCGFRALMPGIPTS
;
A
#
# COMPACT_ATOMS: atom_id res chain seq x y z
N MET A 1 34.93 -36.94 -48.76
CA MET A 1 33.74 -36.58 -47.94
C MET A 1 34.21 -36.44 -46.51
N THR A 2 34.58 -35.24 -46.09
CA THR A 2 35.24 -34.98 -44.80
C THR A 2 34.26 -34.20 -43.93
N ARG A 3 33.80 -34.80 -42.83
CA ARG A 3 32.76 -34.28 -41.94
C ARG A 3 33.34 -33.16 -41.05
N PHE A 4 32.75 -31.98 -41.10
CA PHE A 4 32.96 -30.90 -40.13
C PHE A 4 32.21 -31.23 -38.83
N LEU A 5 32.92 -31.31 -37.70
CA LEU A 5 32.32 -31.25 -36.36
C LEU A 5 32.38 -29.79 -35.88
N ALA A 6 31.22 -29.16 -35.75
CA ALA A 6 31.07 -27.86 -35.09
C ALA A 6 30.87 -28.08 -33.58
N PRO A 7 31.52 -27.32 -32.69
CA PRO A 7 31.25 -27.40 -31.26
C PRO A 7 29.97 -26.63 -30.94
N ALA A 8 28.98 -27.29 -30.35
CA ALA A 8 27.78 -26.66 -29.83
C ALA A 8 28.12 -25.98 -28.48
N ALA A 9 28.16 -24.65 -28.48
CA ALA A 9 28.25 -23.86 -27.26
C ALA A 9 26.92 -23.92 -26.51
N ILE A 10 26.91 -24.55 -25.33
CA ILE A 10 25.77 -24.55 -24.41
C ILE A 10 25.83 -23.23 -23.64
N LEU A 11 24.93 -22.30 -23.98
CA LEU A 11 24.66 -21.10 -23.20
C LEU A 11 23.88 -21.49 -21.95
N LEU A 12 24.53 -21.41 -20.79
CA LEU A 12 23.91 -21.48 -19.48
C LEU A 12 23.12 -20.18 -19.24
N THR A 13 21.80 -20.19 -19.48
CA THR A 13 20.92 -19.18 -18.93
C THR A 13 20.61 -19.57 -17.49
N THR A 14 21.30 -18.98 -16.52
CA THR A 14 20.86 -19.01 -15.12
C THR A 14 19.56 -18.22 -15.06
N ALA A 15 18.43 -18.91 -15.19
CA ALA A 15 17.14 -18.36 -14.81
C ALA A 15 17.21 -18.09 -13.31
N CYS A 16 17.43 -16.83 -12.93
CA CYS A 16 17.09 -16.34 -11.60
C CYS A 16 15.56 -16.34 -11.52
N GLY A 17 14.98 -17.54 -11.42
CA GLY A 17 13.57 -17.74 -11.14
C GLY A 17 13.40 -17.73 -9.64
N ASP A 18 13.41 -16.55 -9.03
CA ASP A 18 12.74 -16.42 -7.73
C ASP A 18 11.29 -16.73 -8.01
N GLN A 19 10.88 -17.95 -7.62
CA GLN A 19 9.56 -18.46 -7.89
C GLN A 19 8.58 -17.67 -7.03
N LEU A 20 8.08 -16.56 -7.58
CA LEU A 20 6.91 -15.89 -7.05
C LEU A 20 5.82 -16.95 -6.95
N PHE A 21 5.22 -17.11 -5.77
CA PHE A 21 3.96 -17.83 -5.70
C PHE A 21 2.98 -17.11 -6.63
N PRO A 22 2.23 -17.84 -7.48
CA PRO A 22 1.25 -17.19 -8.33
C PRO A 22 0.27 -16.41 -7.44
N ALA A 23 -0.12 -15.22 -7.89
CA ALA A 23 -1.20 -14.50 -7.25
C ALA A 23 -2.45 -15.38 -7.18
N SER A 24 -3.13 -15.32 -6.04
CA SER A 24 -4.30 -16.18 -5.76
C SER A 24 -5.41 -15.46 -5.02
N ILE A 25 -5.19 -14.21 -4.62
CA ILE A 25 -6.15 -13.39 -3.89
C ILE A 25 -6.64 -12.30 -4.83
N ASP A 26 -7.95 -12.19 -4.97
CA ASP A 26 -8.57 -11.12 -5.76
C ASP A 26 -8.32 -9.76 -5.12
N ASN A 27 -7.98 -8.79 -5.96
CA ASN A 27 -8.11 -7.39 -5.61
C ASN A 27 -9.60 -7.03 -5.64
N VAL A 28 -10.14 -6.61 -4.50
CA VAL A 28 -11.54 -6.20 -4.36
C VAL A 28 -11.58 -4.78 -3.81
N GLU A 29 -12.56 -4.00 -4.26
CA GLU A 29 -12.80 -2.67 -3.69
C GLU A 29 -13.50 -2.79 -2.34
N GLU A 30 -13.02 -2.02 -1.37
CA GLU A 30 -13.60 -1.94 -0.04
C GLU A 30 -13.67 -0.48 0.42
N GLU A 31 -14.70 -0.18 1.21
CA GLU A 31 -14.78 1.08 1.94
C GLU A 31 -14.33 0.91 3.38
N VAL A 32 -13.49 1.83 3.85
CA VAL A 32 -13.00 1.84 5.22
C VAL A 32 -13.19 3.21 5.85
N ILE A 33 -13.54 3.21 7.14
CA ILE A 33 -13.64 4.42 7.94
C ILE A 33 -12.52 4.42 8.98
N LEU A 34 -11.75 5.50 9.01
CA LEU A 34 -10.73 5.75 10.03
C LEU A 34 -11.13 6.97 10.87
N GLY A 35 -10.95 6.88 12.18
CA GLY A 35 -11.02 8.01 13.10
C GLY A 35 -9.66 8.66 13.28
N SER A 36 -9.62 9.98 13.46
CA SER A 36 -8.39 10.71 13.77
C SER A 36 -7.72 10.14 15.01
N LEU A 37 -6.44 9.80 14.90
CA LEU A 37 -5.62 9.26 15.98
C LEU A 37 -5.59 10.16 17.22
N THR A 38 -5.73 11.47 17.04
CA THR A 38 -5.58 12.49 18.09
C THR A 38 -6.91 12.99 18.63
N SER A 39 -8.04 12.74 17.95
CA SER A 39 -9.30 13.42 18.22
C SER A 39 -10.56 12.55 18.06
N THR A 40 -10.41 11.22 18.08
CA THR A 40 -11.54 10.28 18.13
C THR A 40 -11.44 9.31 19.31
N PRO A 41 -12.57 8.70 19.74
CA PRO A 41 -12.54 7.68 20.78
C PRO A 41 -11.66 6.50 20.38
N LEU A 42 -10.92 5.92 21.34
CA LEU A 42 -10.03 4.76 21.13
C LEU A 42 -10.74 3.52 20.56
N SER A 43 -12.08 3.45 20.62
CA SER A 43 -12.85 2.37 20.00
C SER A 43 -12.93 2.48 18.48
N ILE A 44 -12.66 3.66 17.91
CA ILE A 44 -12.63 3.89 16.48
C ILE A 44 -11.22 3.59 15.96
N PRO A 45 -11.05 2.69 14.97
CA PRO A 45 -9.75 2.45 14.35
C PRO A 45 -9.17 3.71 13.71
N SER A 46 -7.88 3.97 13.93
CA SER A 46 -7.18 5.13 13.34
C SER A 46 -6.14 4.76 12.30
N GLY A 47 -5.71 3.49 12.25
CA GLY A 47 -4.74 2.97 11.30
C GLY A 47 -5.40 2.18 10.18
N TYR A 48 -4.74 2.07 9.03
CA TYR A 48 -5.08 1.10 7.99
C TYR A 48 -3.91 0.14 7.77
N SER A 49 -4.21 -1.16 7.73
CA SER A 49 -3.25 -2.23 7.43
C SER A 49 -3.52 -2.72 6.01
N ILE A 50 -2.57 -2.48 5.12
CA ILE A 50 -2.59 -3.00 3.74
C ILE A 50 -2.52 -4.52 3.73
N PRO A 51 -1.62 -5.19 4.50
CA PRO A 51 -1.58 -6.64 4.56
C PRO A 51 -2.88 -7.32 4.99
N ASP A 52 -3.60 -6.67 5.90
CA ASP A 52 -4.86 -7.19 6.43
C ASP A 52 -6.09 -6.59 5.72
N ALA A 53 -5.88 -5.71 4.74
CA ALA A 53 -6.91 -4.96 4.01
C ALA A 53 -7.98 -4.32 4.94
N ARG A 54 -7.59 -3.75 6.09
CA ARG A 54 -8.58 -3.29 7.08
C ARG A 54 -8.12 -2.15 7.97
N ALA A 55 -9.10 -1.53 8.62
CA ALA A 55 -8.87 -0.60 9.72
C ALA A 55 -8.31 -1.30 10.97
N VAL A 56 -7.39 -0.63 11.66
CA VAL A 56 -6.70 -1.11 12.86
C VAL A 56 -6.79 -0.09 13.99
N ARG A 57 -7.11 -0.60 15.18
CA ARG A 57 -7.06 0.13 16.44
C ARG A 57 -5.60 0.25 16.91
N THR A 58 -5.08 1.47 16.89
CA THR A 58 -3.65 1.77 17.06
C THR A 58 -3.19 1.68 18.51
N GLU A 59 -4.10 1.73 19.47
CA GLU A 59 -3.80 1.62 20.90
C GLU A 59 -3.57 0.18 21.37
N ILE A 60 -3.95 -0.82 20.55
CA ILE A 60 -3.68 -2.25 20.82
C ILE A 60 -2.75 -2.90 19.80
N SER A 61 -2.40 -2.22 18.70
CA SER A 61 -1.58 -2.78 17.64
C SER A 61 -0.83 -1.71 16.85
N SER A 62 0.45 -1.97 16.58
CA SER A 62 1.27 -1.23 15.61
C SER A 62 1.28 -1.86 14.22
N ALA A 63 0.48 -2.92 13.99
CA ALA A 63 0.39 -3.61 12.71
C ALA A 63 -0.51 -2.84 11.73
N PHE A 64 -0.14 -1.60 11.42
CA PHE A 64 -0.77 -0.72 10.42
C PHE A 64 0.31 0.00 9.60
N ASP A 65 -0.07 0.56 8.47
CA ASP A 65 0.87 1.14 7.48
C ASP A 65 0.80 2.67 7.44
N PHE A 66 -0.41 3.22 7.59
CA PHE A 66 -0.62 4.65 7.80
C PHE A 66 -1.79 4.86 8.76
N ALA A 67 -1.81 6.02 9.41
CA ALA A 67 -2.89 6.47 10.26
C ALA A 67 -3.54 7.74 9.73
N TYR A 68 -4.79 7.95 10.09
CA TYR A 68 -5.47 9.22 9.87
C TYR A 68 -5.29 10.14 11.07
N VAL A 69 -4.94 11.39 10.82
CA VAL A 69 -4.69 12.41 11.85
C VAL A 69 -5.34 13.73 11.45
N VAL A 70 -5.97 14.39 12.41
CA VAL A 70 -6.39 15.78 12.32
C VAL A 70 -5.49 16.62 13.22
N ASN A 71 -4.86 17.65 12.65
CA ASN A 71 -3.98 18.53 13.43
C ASN A 71 -4.78 19.59 14.20
N SER A 72 -4.09 20.42 14.99
CA SER A 72 -4.71 21.49 15.79
C SER A 72 -5.38 22.59 14.95
N GLU A 73 -5.08 22.68 13.66
CA GLU A 73 -5.68 23.63 12.72
C GLU A 73 -6.89 23.04 11.99
N GLY A 74 -7.27 21.79 12.28
CA GLY A 74 -8.35 21.08 11.60
C GLY A 74 -7.98 20.56 10.22
N GLN A 75 -6.70 20.52 9.87
CA GLN A 75 -6.22 19.93 8.62
C GLN A 75 -6.11 18.41 8.75
N HIS A 76 -6.37 17.72 7.64
CA HIS A 76 -6.52 16.28 7.56
C HIS A 76 -5.29 15.66 6.91
N PHE A 77 -4.74 14.60 7.51
CA PHE A 77 -3.53 13.94 7.02
C PHE A 77 -3.65 12.42 7.06
N LEU A 78 -3.05 11.78 6.07
CA LEU A 78 -2.61 10.39 6.17
C LEU A 78 -1.12 10.40 6.53
N VAL A 79 -0.79 9.69 7.62
CA VAL A 79 0.54 9.72 8.23
C VAL A 79 1.13 8.30 8.17
N PRO A 80 2.18 8.07 7.37
CA PRO A 80 2.84 6.77 7.35
C PRO A 80 3.44 6.41 8.71
N LEU A 81 3.64 5.11 8.94
CA LEU A 81 4.13 4.59 10.21
C LEU A 81 5.47 5.21 10.67
N ASP A 82 6.39 5.49 9.75
CA ASP A 82 7.70 6.08 10.06
C ASP A 82 7.60 7.55 10.48
N ALA A 83 6.69 8.32 9.89
CA ALA A 83 6.39 9.69 10.34
C ALA A 83 5.80 9.74 11.77
N LEU A 84 5.29 8.61 12.28
CA LEU A 84 4.86 8.46 13.68
C LEU A 84 5.99 7.96 14.61
N GLY A 85 7.21 7.78 14.10
CA GLY A 85 8.33 7.20 14.84
C GLY A 85 8.19 5.70 15.10
N LEU A 86 7.32 5.01 14.35
CA LEU A 86 7.03 3.58 14.47
C LEU A 86 7.60 2.75 13.30
N GLY A 87 8.39 3.38 12.42
CA GLY A 87 9.02 2.75 11.28
C GLY A 87 10.14 1.76 11.64
N SER A 88 10.52 0.94 10.66
CA SER A 88 11.70 0.08 10.73
C SER A 88 12.72 0.51 9.68
N SER A 89 14.01 0.24 9.91
CA SER A 89 15.04 0.62 8.94
C SER A 89 14.92 -0.22 7.65
N GLY A 90 14.78 0.45 6.50
CA GLY A 90 14.96 -0.14 5.17
C GLY A 90 13.77 0.01 4.22
N PHE A 91 12.56 -0.36 4.65
CA PHE A 91 11.37 -0.37 3.79
C PHE A 91 10.11 0.05 4.56
N ASN A 92 10.06 1.34 4.88
CA ASN A 92 8.91 1.93 5.56
C ASN A 92 7.69 2.03 4.63
N PRO A 93 6.47 1.82 5.19
CA PRO A 93 5.24 2.18 4.51
C PRO A 93 5.29 3.63 4.05
N GLY A 94 4.55 3.93 2.98
CA GLY A 94 4.48 5.29 2.50
C GLY A 94 3.36 5.51 1.50
N LEU A 95 3.19 6.77 1.14
CA LEU A 95 2.07 7.26 0.33
C LEU A 95 2.61 8.07 -0.86
N ILE A 96 1.92 7.97 -2.00
CA ILE A 96 2.13 8.80 -3.20
C ILE A 96 0.77 9.38 -3.58
N ARG A 97 0.69 10.70 -3.75
CA ARG A 97 -0.48 11.33 -4.36
C ARG A 97 -0.49 11.05 -5.86
N SER A 98 -1.64 10.66 -6.38
CA SER A 98 -1.87 10.46 -7.81
C SER A 98 -2.44 11.72 -8.44
N GLU A 99 -2.04 12.00 -9.68
CA GLU A 99 -2.66 13.03 -10.53
C GLU A 99 -3.75 12.45 -11.45
N VAL A 100 -3.89 11.12 -11.48
CA VAL A 100 -4.92 10.40 -12.23
C VAL A 100 -6.00 9.86 -11.30
N THR A 101 -7.17 9.54 -11.86
CA THR A 101 -8.32 9.01 -11.12
C THR A 101 -8.03 7.63 -10.52
N PHE A 102 -8.85 7.21 -9.55
CA PHE A 102 -8.74 5.90 -8.92
C PHE A 102 -8.79 4.75 -9.94
N GLU A 103 -9.63 4.86 -10.96
CA GLU A 103 -9.80 3.87 -12.03
C GLU A 103 -8.57 3.78 -12.94
N ALA A 104 -7.89 4.91 -13.18
CA ALA A 104 -6.74 4.99 -14.07
C ALA A 104 -5.45 4.42 -13.45
N ILE A 105 -5.45 4.15 -12.14
CA ILE A 105 -4.32 3.49 -11.47
C ILE A 105 -4.46 1.98 -11.67
N GLU A 106 -3.68 1.44 -12.60
CA GLU A 106 -3.63 0.00 -12.88
C GLU A 106 -2.47 -0.72 -12.18
N GLU A 107 -1.41 0.00 -11.80
CA GLU A 107 -0.22 -0.57 -11.18
C GLU A 107 0.44 0.40 -10.20
N ALA A 108 0.95 -0.12 -9.08
CA ALA A 108 1.64 0.67 -8.07
C ALA A 108 3.05 1.10 -8.53
N PRO A 109 3.47 2.36 -8.28
CA PRO A 109 4.85 2.79 -8.52
C PRO A 109 5.88 1.99 -7.71
N VAL A 110 7.12 1.87 -8.19
CA VAL A 110 8.19 1.21 -7.42
C VAL A 110 8.74 2.12 -6.31
N ASN A 111 8.87 3.41 -6.61
CA ASN A 111 9.58 4.40 -5.80
C ASN A 111 8.79 5.71 -5.72
N GLY A 112 9.27 6.64 -4.89
CA GLY A 112 8.68 7.98 -4.75
C GLY A 112 7.72 8.13 -3.56
N TYR A 113 7.60 7.10 -2.74
CA TYR A 113 6.73 7.11 -1.56
C TYR A 113 7.24 8.06 -0.48
N THR A 114 6.36 8.94 -0.01
CA THR A 114 6.56 9.71 1.22
C THR A 114 6.41 8.76 2.41
N THR A 115 7.50 8.54 3.14
CA THR A 115 7.52 7.62 4.29
C THR A 115 7.69 8.34 5.63
N SER A 116 8.47 9.42 5.66
CA SER A 116 8.88 10.10 6.89
C SER A 116 8.17 11.44 7.13
N ASP A 117 7.15 11.75 6.33
CA ASP A 117 6.31 12.94 6.48
C ASP A 117 4.82 12.60 6.29
N SER A 118 3.97 13.48 6.81
CA SER A 118 2.53 13.45 6.63
C SER A 118 2.12 13.85 5.21
N VAL A 119 1.03 13.26 4.72
CA VAL A 119 0.41 13.65 3.45
C VAL A 119 -0.93 14.29 3.78
N ALA A 120 -1.03 15.61 3.62
CA ALA A 120 -2.31 16.32 3.73
C ALA A 120 -3.30 15.72 2.73
N VAL A 121 -4.59 15.62 3.07
CA VAL A 121 -5.63 15.05 2.20
C VAL A 121 -6.93 15.86 2.22
N ALA A 122 -7.66 15.83 1.11
CA ALA A 122 -8.98 16.40 0.92
C ALA A 122 -9.91 15.38 0.21
N VAL A 123 -11.21 15.61 0.25
CA VAL A 123 -12.19 14.79 -0.49
C VAL A 123 -11.87 14.81 -1.99
N GLY A 124 -11.89 13.63 -2.62
CA GLY A 124 -11.51 13.42 -4.02
C GLY A 124 -10.02 13.19 -4.25
N ASP A 125 -9.16 13.32 -3.23
CA ASP A 125 -7.76 12.96 -3.39
C ASP A 125 -7.61 11.46 -3.63
N VAL A 126 -6.74 11.10 -4.59
CA VAL A 126 -6.38 9.73 -4.93
C VAL A 126 -4.91 9.50 -4.57
N LEU A 127 -4.63 8.38 -3.91
CA LEU A 127 -3.28 8.02 -3.49
C LEU A 127 -2.98 6.55 -3.80
N VAL A 128 -1.69 6.23 -3.90
CA VAL A 128 -1.16 4.86 -3.84
C VAL A 128 -0.32 4.73 -2.58
N ALA A 129 -0.49 3.66 -1.83
CA ALA A 129 0.33 3.35 -0.68
C ALA A 129 1.06 2.01 -0.86
N ARG A 130 2.21 1.91 -0.20
CA ARG A 130 2.92 0.64 -0.02
C ARG A 130 2.94 0.27 1.46
N SER A 131 2.93 -1.03 1.72
CA SER A 131 2.94 -1.57 3.09
C SER A 131 4.34 -1.63 3.69
N ARG A 132 4.38 -1.95 4.98
CA ARG A 132 5.53 -2.58 5.62
C ARG A 132 5.82 -3.95 4.99
N ILE A 133 7.04 -4.45 5.16
CA ILE A 133 7.42 -5.77 4.66
C ILE A 133 6.83 -6.85 5.57
N VAL A 134 5.84 -7.58 5.06
CA VAL A 134 5.25 -8.77 5.68
C VAL A 134 5.48 -10.03 4.84
N CYS A 135 5.81 -9.85 3.56
CA CYS A 135 6.10 -10.93 2.64
C CYS A 135 7.48 -11.51 2.93
N SER A 136 7.58 -12.84 2.97
CA SER A 136 8.86 -13.56 3.13
C SER A 136 9.86 -13.23 2.01
N LEU A 137 9.36 -12.80 0.85
CA LEU A 137 10.15 -12.32 -0.30
C LEU A 137 10.81 -10.96 -0.08
N GLY A 138 10.55 -10.27 1.04
CA GLY A 138 11.16 -8.97 1.33
C GLY A 138 10.57 -7.80 0.54
N VAL A 139 9.39 -7.98 -0.07
CA VAL A 139 8.70 -6.97 -0.89
C VAL A 139 7.45 -6.44 -0.20
N PRO A 140 7.06 -5.17 -0.43
CA PRO A 140 5.81 -4.63 0.10
C PRO A 140 4.61 -5.11 -0.71
N GLN A 141 3.43 -4.95 -0.12
CA GLN A 141 2.12 -4.99 -0.77
C GLN A 141 1.65 -3.56 -1.05
N TYR A 142 0.60 -3.41 -1.84
CA TYR A 142 0.18 -2.09 -2.34
C TYR A 142 -1.32 -1.88 -2.22
N VAL A 143 -1.75 -0.63 -2.22
CA VAL A 143 -3.17 -0.25 -2.28
C VAL A 143 -3.29 1.05 -3.07
N LYS A 144 -4.34 1.17 -3.89
CA LYS A 144 -4.83 2.49 -4.29
C LYS A 144 -6.01 2.88 -3.42
N LEU A 145 -6.13 4.16 -3.14
CA LEU A 145 -7.21 4.70 -2.30
C LEU A 145 -7.71 6.04 -2.82
N GLU A 146 -8.97 6.32 -2.55
CA GLU A 146 -9.64 7.60 -2.82
C GLU A 146 -10.34 8.08 -1.55
N VAL A 147 -10.22 9.36 -1.26
CA VAL A 147 -10.92 9.99 -0.13
C VAL A 147 -12.37 10.30 -0.53
N LEU A 148 -13.31 9.47 -0.07
CA LEU A 148 -14.73 9.63 -0.38
C LEU A 148 -15.40 10.70 0.48
N GLU A 149 -15.04 10.77 1.76
CA GLU A 149 -15.67 11.69 2.71
C GLU A 149 -14.71 12.05 3.85
N ILE A 150 -14.80 13.28 4.31
CA ILE A 150 -14.22 13.74 5.57
C ILE A 150 -15.37 14.29 6.42
N ASN A 151 -15.61 13.65 7.56
CA ASN A 151 -16.60 14.12 8.52
C ASN A 151 -15.89 14.92 9.62
N VAL A 152 -16.04 16.23 9.58
CA VAL A 152 -15.35 17.17 10.49
C VAL A 152 -15.90 17.11 11.92
N ASP A 153 -17.19 16.78 12.10
CA ASP A 153 -17.81 16.70 13.42
C ASP A 153 -17.33 15.46 14.19
N LEU A 154 -17.17 14.35 13.46
CA LEU A 154 -16.73 13.07 14.02
C LEU A 154 -15.22 12.88 13.91
N ASN A 155 -14.50 13.78 13.24
CA ASN A 155 -13.08 13.62 12.87
C ASN A 155 -12.80 12.25 12.25
N THR A 156 -13.62 11.83 11.27
CA THR A 156 -13.43 10.58 10.53
C THR A 156 -13.17 10.84 9.05
N ILE A 157 -12.56 9.87 8.39
CA ILE A 157 -12.35 9.82 6.95
C ILE A 157 -12.91 8.50 6.42
N ARG A 158 -13.68 8.57 5.33
CA ARG A 158 -14.11 7.38 4.56
C ARG A 158 -13.25 7.29 3.31
N LEU A 159 -12.63 6.13 3.13
CA LEU A 159 -11.77 5.83 1.99
C LEU A 159 -12.40 4.70 1.16
N ARG A 160 -12.34 4.83 -0.16
CA ARG A 160 -12.41 3.69 -1.09
C ARG A 160 -11.01 3.13 -1.22
N THR A 161 -10.85 1.83 -1.15
CA THR A 161 -9.55 1.16 -1.20
C THR A 161 -9.60 -0.04 -2.13
N MET A 162 -8.50 -0.33 -2.83
CA MET A 162 -8.30 -1.59 -3.55
C MET A 162 -6.88 -2.08 -3.24
N PRO A 163 -6.71 -2.92 -2.21
CA PRO A 163 -5.42 -3.48 -1.86
C PRO A 163 -5.08 -4.66 -2.78
N ASN A 164 -3.80 -4.76 -3.12
CA ASN A 164 -3.17 -5.97 -3.62
C ASN A 164 -2.29 -6.55 -2.53
N VAL A 165 -2.78 -7.63 -1.93
CA VAL A 165 -2.10 -8.37 -0.86
C VAL A 165 -1.29 -9.56 -1.38
N ASN A 166 -1.13 -9.72 -2.70
CA ASN A 166 -0.31 -10.77 -3.28
C ASN A 166 1.16 -10.32 -3.28
N CYS A 167 2.02 -11.06 -2.59
CA CYS A 167 3.44 -10.73 -2.48
C CYS A 167 4.14 -10.71 -3.84
N GLY A 168 4.75 -9.57 -4.19
CA GLY A 168 5.50 -9.41 -5.44
C GLY A 168 4.66 -8.90 -6.62
N PHE A 169 3.36 -8.64 -6.40
CA PHE A 169 2.47 -8.08 -7.40
C PHE A 169 2.17 -6.61 -7.11
N ARG A 170 2.00 -5.82 -8.16
CA ARG A 170 1.72 -4.38 -8.09
C ARG A 170 0.44 -3.97 -8.80
N ALA A 171 -0.20 -4.87 -9.55
CA ALA A 171 -1.44 -4.57 -10.24
C ALA A 171 -2.53 -4.16 -9.22
N LEU A 172 -3.20 -3.06 -9.51
CA LEU A 172 -4.27 -2.45 -8.71
C LEU A 172 -5.55 -2.35 -9.55
N MET A 173 -5.89 -3.47 -10.21
CA MET A 173 -7.15 -3.65 -10.94
C MET A 173 -7.97 -4.77 -10.27
N PRO A 174 -9.30 -4.80 -10.43
CA PRO A 174 -10.14 -5.87 -9.90
C PRO A 174 -9.71 -7.26 -10.35
N GLY A 175 -9.82 -8.25 -9.45
CA GLY A 175 -9.53 -9.67 -9.71
C GLY A 175 -8.10 -10.09 -9.37
N ILE A 176 -7.72 -11.31 -9.75
CA ILE A 176 -6.38 -11.86 -9.50
C ILE A 176 -5.32 -11.04 -10.27
N PRO A 177 -4.33 -10.45 -9.57
CA PRO A 177 -3.32 -9.62 -10.23
C PRO A 177 -2.37 -10.44 -11.11
N THR A 178 -1.94 -9.84 -12.21
CA THR A 178 -1.04 -10.47 -13.20
C THR A 178 0.35 -9.83 -13.27
N SER A 179 0.55 -8.71 -12.58
CA SER A 179 1.82 -7.97 -12.45
C SER A 179 1.98 -7.35 -11.07
#